data_AF-A0A963SEA6-F1
#
_entry.id   AF-A0A963SEA6-F1
#
_cell.length_a   1.000
_cell.length_b   1.000
_cell.length_c   1.000
_cell.angle_alpha   90.00
_cell.angle_beta   90.00
_cell.angle_gamma   90.00
#
_symmetry.space_group_name_H-M   'P 1'
#
loop_
_entity.id
_entity.type
_entity.pdbx_description
1 polymer ?
#
loop_
_entity_poly.entity_id
_entity_poly.type
_entity_poly.pdbx_seq_one_letter_code
_entity_poly.pdbx_strand_id
1 'polypeptide(L)' 'MTGYRKTFTAALALGIAACAPAYGDTKPAVSASSFATAVAAADRPEEARKLDENRKPAEVLAFLGLEPGMTA' A
#
# COMPACT_ATOMS: atom_id res chain seq x y z
N MET A 1 18.92 -39.06 -45.66
CA MET A 1 18.29 -37.73 -45.52
C MET A 1 18.71 -37.14 -44.18
N THR A 2 19.56 -36.12 -44.24
CA THR A 2 19.72 -34.93 -43.36
C THR A 2 18.85 -34.94 -42.08
N GLY A 3 19.30 -34.87 -40.82
CA GLY A 3 20.47 -34.24 -40.21
C GLY A 3 20.00 -33.08 -39.32
N TYR A 4 20.23 -33.11 -38.00
CA TYR A 4 20.26 -31.93 -37.09
C TYR A 4 20.81 -32.38 -35.72
N ARG A 5 22.13 -32.51 -35.59
CA ARG A 5 23.04 -31.50 -35.02
C ARG A 5 22.86 -31.27 -33.51
N LYS A 6 23.73 -31.98 -32.78
CA LYS A 6 24.36 -31.58 -31.51
C LYS A 6 24.34 -30.07 -31.31
N THR A 7 23.69 -29.60 -30.24
CA THR A 7 24.08 -28.49 -29.35
C THR A 7 22.87 -28.08 -28.52
N PHE A 8 22.62 -28.73 -27.38
CA PHE A 8 21.78 -28.12 -26.33
C PHE A 8 22.14 -28.67 -24.94
N THR A 9 23.45 -28.86 -24.72
CA THR A 9 24.03 -28.99 -23.37
C THR A 9 24.55 -27.62 -22.96
N ALA A 10 23.67 -26.75 -22.48
CA ALA A 10 24.05 -25.58 -21.67
C ALA A 10 22.81 -25.03 -20.98
N ALA A 11 23.00 -24.65 -19.71
CA ALA A 11 22.08 -23.84 -18.89
C ALA A 11 20.86 -24.54 -18.28
N LEU A 12 21.07 -25.46 -17.33
CA LEU A 12 20.06 -25.83 -16.32
C LEU A 12 20.36 -25.23 -14.93
N ALA A 13 21.38 -24.39 -14.77
CA ALA A 13 21.79 -23.87 -13.46
C ALA A 13 21.63 -22.35 -13.39
N LEU A 14 20.40 -21.84 -13.28
CA LEU A 14 20.12 -20.52 -12.70
C LEU A 14 18.61 -20.32 -12.52
N GLY A 15 18.08 -20.46 -11.30
CA GLY A 15 16.63 -20.25 -11.13
C GLY A 15 16.02 -20.33 -9.74
N ILE A 16 16.78 -20.22 -8.64
CA ILE A 16 16.20 -20.25 -7.27
C ILE A 16 16.76 -19.11 -6.41
N ALA A 17 16.70 -17.86 -6.91
CA ALA A 17 17.18 -16.69 -6.16
C ALA A 17 16.16 -15.54 -6.09
N ALA A 18 14.86 -15.81 -6.23
CA ALA A 18 13.84 -14.75 -6.35
C ALA A 18 12.77 -14.75 -5.23
N CYS A 19 13.09 -15.24 -4.03
CA CYS A 19 12.20 -15.10 -2.87
C CYS A 19 12.82 -14.19 -1.81
N ALA A 20 13.15 -12.96 -2.21
CA ALA A 20 13.34 -11.89 -1.24
C ALA A 20 11.99 -11.16 -1.09
N PRO A 21 11.45 -11.01 0.13
CA PRO A 21 10.29 -10.15 0.32
C PRO A 21 10.73 -8.73 -0.02
N ALA A 22 10.15 -8.17 -1.08
CA ALA A 22 10.31 -6.77 -1.43
C ALA A 22 9.58 -5.94 -0.36
N TYR A 23 10.23 -5.72 0.78
CA TYR A 23 9.87 -4.68 1.74
C TYR A 23 10.31 -3.33 1.16
N GLY A 24 9.69 -2.97 0.05
CA GLY A 24 9.79 -1.66 -0.57
C GLY A 24 8.37 -1.12 -0.68
N ASP A 25 7.73 -0.87 0.46
CA ASP A 25 6.47 -0.13 0.50
C ASP A 25 6.80 1.31 0.10
N THR A 26 6.80 1.59 -1.20
CA THR A 26 6.74 2.96 -1.73
C THR A 26 5.33 3.50 -1.54
N LYS A 27 4.83 3.43 -0.31
CA LYS A 27 3.51 3.93 0.00
C LYS A 27 3.60 5.45 0.12
N PRO A 28 2.76 6.20 -0.60
CA PRO A 28 2.76 7.65 -0.45
C PRO A 28 2.51 7.99 1.01
N ALA A 29 3.35 8.87 1.56
CA ALA A 29 3.21 9.37 2.92
C ALA A 29 1.81 10.00 3.09
N VAL A 30 1.12 9.67 4.18
CA VAL A 30 -0.17 10.29 4.50
C VAL A 30 0.09 11.74 4.85
N SER A 31 -0.38 12.65 4.00
CA SER A 31 -0.40 14.07 4.33
C SER A 31 -1.56 14.37 5.28
N ALA A 32 -1.46 15.41 6.11
CA ALA A 32 -2.58 15.88 6.93
C ALA A 32 -3.86 16.14 6.10
N SER A 33 -3.70 16.51 4.82
CA SER A 33 -4.81 16.67 3.87
C SER A 33 -5.55 15.36 3.57
N SER A 34 -4.91 14.21 3.68
CA SER A 34 -5.50 12.90 3.39
C SER A 34 -6.51 12.49 4.48
N PHE A 35 -6.23 12.84 5.74
CA PHE A 35 -7.17 12.60 6.84
C PHE A 35 -8.42 13.47 6.72
N ALA A 36 -8.28 14.72 6.27
CA ALA A 36 -9.45 15.59 6.02
C ALA A 36 -10.38 14.99 4.95
N THR A 37 -9.83 14.41 3.89
CA THR A 37 -10.62 13.71 2.86
C THR A 37 -11.33 12.48 3.43
N ALA A 38 -10.66 11.68 4.28
CA ALA A 38 -11.26 10.51 4.91
C ALA A 38 -12.41 10.90 5.86
N VAL A 39 -12.24 11.97 6.64
CA VAL A 39 -13.28 12.51 7.53
C VAL A 39 -14.48 13.06 6.75
N ALA A 40 -14.25 13.61 5.56
CA ALA A 40 -15.28 14.15 4.68
C ALA A 40 -16.04 13.09 3.85
N ALA A 41 -15.79 11.79 4.05
CA ALA A 41 -16.41 10.72 3.29
C ALA A 41 -17.95 10.77 3.35
N ALA A 42 -18.60 10.62 2.19
CA ALA A 42 -20.03 10.88 1.97
C ALA A 42 -20.96 9.92 2.73
N ASP A 43 -20.47 8.73 3.04
CA ASP A 43 -21.12 7.61 3.73
C ASP A 43 -21.14 7.74 5.26
N ARG A 44 -20.45 8.73 5.84
CA ARG A 44 -20.51 8.98 7.30
C ARG A 44 -21.86 9.56 7.74
N PRO A 45 -22.43 9.10 8.88
CA PRO A 45 -23.70 9.61 9.39
C PRO A 45 -23.61 11.10 9.78
N GLU A 46 -24.67 11.86 9.51
CA GLU A 46 -24.77 13.31 9.76
C GLU A 46 -24.50 13.69 11.23
N GLU A 47 -25.00 12.90 12.18
CA GLU A 47 -24.75 13.13 13.61
C GLU A 47 -23.26 13.05 13.97
N ALA A 48 -22.49 12.18 13.29
CA ALA A 48 -21.04 12.14 13.49
C ALA A 48 -20.38 13.39 12.91
N ARG A 49 -20.80 13.85 11.73
CA ARG A 49 -20.27 15.08 11.09
C ARG A 49 -20.47 16.32 11.94
N LYS A 50 -21.65 16.49 12.55
CA LYS A 50 -21.94 17.63 13.45
C LYS A 50 -20.96 17.71 14.63
N LEU A 51 -20.50 16.55 15.12
CA LEU A 51 -19.58 16.48 16.26
C LEU A 51 -18.12 16.69 15.86
N ASP A 52 -17.78 16.57 14.57
CA ASP A 52 -16.40 16.72 14.09
C ASP A 52 -15.85 18.12 14.36
N GLU A 53 -16.71 19.15 14.40
CA GLU A 53 -16.29 20.52 14.74
C GLU A 53 -15.60 20.60 16.11
N ASN A 54 -16.14 19.88 17.10
CA ASN A 54 -15.60 19.86 18.46
C ASN A 54 -14.55 18.75 18.65
N ARG A 55 -14.68 17.64 17.92
CA ARG A 55 -13.83 16.44 18.08
C ARG A 55 -12.53 16.47 17.28
N LYS A 56 -12.43 17.32 16.25
CA LYS A 56 -11.21 17.50 15.44
C LYS A 56 -10.60 16.16 14.99
N PRO A 57 -11.38 15.29 14.31
CA PRO A 57 -10.97 13.93 14.05
C PRO A 57 -9.76 13.84 13.11
N ALA A 58 -9.60 14.77 12.15
CA ALA A 58 -8.45 14.75 11.25
C ALA A 58 -7.14 15.02 12.00
N GLU A 59 -7.18 15.92 12.98
CA GLU A 59 -6.06 16.27 13.84
C GLU A 59 -5.71 15.12 14.78
N VAL A 60 -6.72 14.43 15.33
CA VAL A 60 -6.51 13.23 16.15
C VAL A 60 -5.85 12.12 15.32
N LEU A 61 -6.33 11.85 14.11
CA LEU A 61 -5.73 10.83 13.23
C LEU A 61 -4.29 11.19 12.83
N ALA A 62 -4.02 12.48 12.60
CA ALA A 62 -2.67 12.98 12.35
C ALA A 62 -1.76 12.82 13.57
N PHE A 63 -2.26 13.13 14.78
CA PHE A 63 -1.53 12.96 16.03
C PHE A 63 -1.17 11.50 16.31
N LEU A 64 -2.07 10.58 15.99
CA LEU A 64 -1.84 9.14 16.15
C LEU A 64 -0.79 8.58 15.18
N GLY A 65 -0.37 9.35 14.16
CA GLY A 65 0.67 8.93 13.22
C GLY A 65 0.25 7.75 12.35
N LEU A 66 -1.04 7.68 11.98
CA LEU A 66 -1.55 6.56 11.18
C LEU A 66 -0.96 6.57 9.77
N GLU A 67 -0.50 5.41 9.33
CA GLU A 67 -0.03 5.18 7.97
C GLU A 67 -1.18 4.67 7.10
N PRO A 68 -1.14 4.86 5.76
CA PRO A 68 -2.24 4.42 4.94
C PRO A 68 -2.30 2.89 4.98
N GLY A 69 -3.48 2.30 4.92
CA GLY A 69 -3.69 0.84 5.06
C GLY A 69 -3.58 0.28 6.48
N MET A 70 -3.26 1.11 7.49
CA MET A 70 -3.40 0.72 8.90
C MET A 70 -4.89 0.56 9.24
N THR A 71 -5.23 -0.52 9.93
CA THR A 71 -6.60 -0.82 10.39
C THR A 71 -6.65 -0.68 11.91
N ALA A 72 -7.70 -0.03 12.44
CA ALA A 72 -7.91 0.14 13.87
C ALA A 72 -8.59 -1.07 14.51
#